data_AF-A0A957TBL3-F1
#
_entry.id   AF-A0A957TBL3-F1
#
_cell.length_a   1.000
_cell.length_b   1.000
_cell.length_c   1.000
_cell.angle_alpha   90.00
_cell.angle_beta   90.00
_cell.angle_gamma   90.00
#
_symmetry.space_group_name_H-M   'P 1'
#
loop_
_entity.id
_entity.type
_entity.pdbx_description
1 polymer ?
#
loop_
_entity_poly.entity_id
_entity_poly.type
_entity_poly.pdbx_seq_one_letter_code
_entity_poly.pdbx_strand_id
1 'polypeptide(L)'
;MSVLNVFKNSASRQASSLAGYVVPDSYRCVQCGICSYNCPIGIDVRAHAWQGEPVKNSECLTCGECVARCPRGVLRFERTNLFAEGEV
;
A
#
# COMPACT_ATOMS: atom_id res chain seq x y z
N MET A 1 10.36 -16.64 -41.42
CA MET A 1 11.13 -16.00 -40.32
C MET A 1 10.18 -15.04 -39.61
N SER A 2 9.63 -15.48 -38.48
CA SER A 2 8.40 -14.94 -37.90
C SER A 2 8.70 -13.89 -36.81
N VAL A 3 8.54 -12.61 -37.15
CA VAL A 3 8.66 -11.45 -36.24
C VAL A 3 7.42 -11.25 -35.34
N LEU A 4 6.46 -12.18 -35.37
CA LEU A 4 5.13 -12.02 -34.73
C LEU A 4 5.04 -12.46 -33.25
N ASN A 5 6.16 -12.76 -32.58
CA ASN A 5 6.13 -13.28 -31.20
C ASN A 5 6.71 -12.34 -30.13
N VAL A 6 7.06 -11.10 -30.47
CA VAL A 6 7.63 -10.14 -29.50
C VAL A 6 6.58 -9.60 -28.51
N PHE A 7 5.29 -9.62 -28.87
CA PHE A 7 4.21 -9.05 -28.05
C PHE A 7 3.56 -10.01 -27.04
N LYS A 8 4.01 -11.27 -26.92
CA LYS A 8 3.38 -12.27 -26.03
C LYS A 8 4.01 -12.35 -24.63
N ASN A 9 4.92 -11.45 -24.27
CA ASN A 9 5.70 -11.55 -23.03
C ASN A 9 5.71 -10.24 -22.19
N SER A 10 4.56 -9.58 -22.09
CA SER A 10 4.35 -8.36 -21.29
C SER A 10 3.41 -8.57 -20.08
N ALA A 11 2.69 -9.70 -19.99
CA ALA A 11 1.78 -9.98 -18.89
C ALA A 11 2.46 -10.13 -17.51
N SER A 12 3.79 -10.28 -17.46
CA SER A 12 4.57 -10.26 -16.21
C SER A 12 5.18 -8.90 -15.85
N ARG A 13 5.23 -7.94 -16.79
CA ARG A 13 5.80 -6.60 -16.53
C ARG A 13 4.78 -5.58 -16.01
N GLN A 14 3.48 -5.88 -16.17
CA GLN A 14 2.38 -5.01 -15.74
C GLN A 14 1.87 -5.31 -14.31
N ALA A 15 2.51 -6.20 -13.55
CA ALA A 15 2.22 -6.43 -12.13
C ALA A 15 2.77 -5.32 -11.19
N SER A 16 3.29 -4.22 -11.76
CA SER A 16 3.98 -3.15 -11.04
C SER A 16 3.07 -2.01 -10.58
N SER A 17 1.79 -2.04 -10.95
CA SER A 17 0.78 -1.04 -10.55
C SER A 17 -0.32 -1.65 -9.68
N LEU A 18 0.02 -2.67 -8.90
CA LEU A 18 -0.89 -3.23 -7.89
C LEU A 18 -1.14 -2.15 -6.84
N ALA A 19 -2.35 -1.59 -6.85
CA ALA A 19 -2.84 -0.79 -5.75
C ALA A 19 -2.61 -1.60 -4.46
N GLY A 20 -2.04 -0.95 -3.45
CA GLY A 20 -1.81 -1.53 -2.13
C GLY A 20 -2.37 -0.60 -1.07
N TYR A 21 -2.67 -1.12 0.10
CA TYR A 21 -3.05 -0.30 1.24
C TYR A 21 -2.24 -0.69 2.47
N VAL A 22 -2.15 0.23 3.42
CA VAL A 22 -1.38 0.02 4.64
C VAL A 22 -2.32 -0.59 5.69
N VAL A 23 -1.91 -1.70 6.28
CA VAL A 23 -2.66 -2.38 7.34
C VAL A 23 -1.88 -2.30 8.66
N PRO A 24 -2.53 -1.93 9.77
CA PRO A 24 -1.89 -1.86 11.07
C PRO A 24 -2.01 -3.15 11.87
N ASP A 25 -1.12 -3.28 12.85
CA ASP A 25 -1.24 -4.17 14.00
C ASP A 25 -1.40 -3.33 15.26
N SER A 26 -2.67 -3.03 15.61
CA SER A 26 -3.03 -2.06 16.65
C SER A 26 -2.45 -2.37 18.02
N TYR A 27 -2.24 -3.65 18.34
CA TYR A 27 -1.71 -4.08 19.64
C TYR A 27 -0.31 -3.52 19.94
N ARG A 28 0.48 -3.23 18.91
CA ARG A 28 1.85 -2.70 19.05
C ARG A 28 1.92 -1.17 18.92
N CYS A 29 0.80 -0.50 18.64
CA CYS A 29 0.74 0.95 18.44
C CYS A 29 0.81 1.68 19.79
N VAL A 30 1.77 2.60 19.92
CA VAL A 30 1.94 3.47 21.10
C VAL A 30 1.54 4.93 20.83
N GLN A 31 0.81 5.16 19.73
CA GLN A 31 0.31 6.49 19.32
C GLN A 31 1.38 7.61 19.20
N CYS A 32 2.65 7.28 18.91
CA CYS A 32 3.74 8.27 18.81
C CYS A 32 3.59 9.34 17.71
N GLY A 33 2.70 9.14 16.73
CA GLY A 33 2.40 10.14 15.68
C GLY A 33 3.42 10.28 14.55
N ILE A 34 4.55 9.57 14.59
CA ILE A 34 5.60 9.64 13.55
C ILE A 34 5.06 9.28 12.16
N CYS A 35 4.14 8.31 12.05
CA CYS A 35 3.54 7.92 10.79
C CYS A 35 2.68 9.03 10.16
N SER A 36 1.86 9.72 10.95
CA SER A 36 1.05 10.86 10.47
C SER A 36 1.95 12.05 10.11
N TYR A 37 2.96 12.34 10.92
CA TYR A 37 3.90 13.44 10.67
C TYR A 37 4.64 13.30 9.32
N ASN A 38 5.05 12.07 8.97
CA ASN A 38 5.75 11.81 7.72
C ASN A 38 4.82 11.50 6.54
N CYS A 39 3.50 11.60 6.71
CA CYS A 39 2.58 11.40 5.59
C CYS A 39 2.62 12.64 4.67
N PRO A 40 3.05 12.55 3.41
CA PRO A 40 3.21 13.71 2.53
C PRO A 40 1.91 14.46 2.22
N ILE A 41 0.77 13.76 2.38
CA ILE A 41 -0.57 14.29 2.13
C ILE A 41 -1.38 14.47 3.42
N GLY A 42 -0.76 14.29 4.59
CA GLY A 42 -1.38 14.61 5.86
C GLY A 42 -2.47 13.66 6.36
N ILE A 43 -2.51 12.40 5.90
CA ILE A 43 -3.42 11.39 6.48
C ILE A 43 -3.04 11.16 7.95
N ASP A 44 -4.02 11.13 8.86
CA ASP A 44 -3.78 10.73 10.26
C ASP A 44 -3.63 9.21 10.39
N VAL A 45 -2.51 8.68 9.89
CA VAL A 45 -2.17 7.25 9.92
C VAL A 45 -2.12 6.71 11.36
N ARG A 46 -1.76 7.54 12.33
CA ARG A 46 -1.75 7.19 13.76
C ARG A 46 -3.15 6.81 14.26
N ALA A 47 -4.19 7.53 13.85
CA ALA A 47 -5.57 7.20 14.22
C ALA A 47 -5.97 5.82 13.66
N HIS A 48 -5.72 5.59 12.36
CA HIS A 48 -5.92 4.30 11.72
C HIS A 48 -5.15 3.17 12.44
N ALA A 49 -3.88 3.42 12.78
CA ALA A 49 -3.03 2.46 13.47
C ALA A 49 -3.55 2.08 14.86
N TRP A 50 -4.06 3.06 15.60
CA TRP A 50 -4.65 2.85 16.92
C TRP A 50 -5.98 2.10 16.85
N GLN A 51 -6.83 2.46 15.90
CA GLN A 51 -8.14 1.84 15.69
C GLN A 51 -8.04 0.43 15.07
N GLY A 52 -6.86 0.04 14.58
CA GLY A 52 -6.67 -1.22 13.85
C GLY A 52 -7.29 -1.18 12.45
N GLU A 53 -7.53 0.02 11.93
CA GLU A 53 -8.17 0.22 10.64
C GLU A 53 -7.14 0.35 9.52
N PRO A 54 -7.35 -0.33 8.38
CA PRO A 54 -6.49 -0.16 7.23
C PRO A 54 -6.60 1.26 6.65
N VAL A 55 -5.48 1.82 6.18
CA VAL A 55 -5.44 3.13 5.52
C VAL A 55 -5.96 2.99 4.09
N LYS A 56 -7.29 2.91 3.95
CA LYS A 56 -8.02 2.85 2.67
C LYS A 56 -8.52 4.23 2.26
N ASN A 57 -7.62 5.20 2.17
CA ASN A 57 -7.93 6.53 1.68
C ASN A 57 -7.62 6.61 0.17
N SER A 58 -8.55 7.14 -0.63
CA SER A 58 -8.36 7.36 -2.09
C SER A 58 -7.20 8.29 -2.41
N GLU A 59 -6.85 9.19 -1.49
CA GLU A 59 -5.71 10.10 -1.64
C GLU A 59 -4.38 9.43 -1.30
N CYS A 60 -4.40 8.26 -0.64
CA CYS A 60 -3.19 7.55 -0.24
C CYS A 60 -2.31 7.25 -1.46
N LEU A 61 -1.15 7.92 -1.54
CA LEU A 61 -0.19 7.76 -2.63
C LEU A 61 0.49 6.39 -2.66
N THR A 62 0.24 5.53 -1.67
CA THR A 62 0.92 4.24 -1.49
C THR A 62 2.45 4.36 -1.41
N CYS A 63 2.96 5.52 -0.97
CA CYS A 63 4.40 5.84 -0.95
C CYS A 63 5.21 5.05 0.09
N GLY A 64 4.59 4.63 1.20
CA GLY A 64 5.22 3.76 2.20
C GLY A 64 6.01 4.41 3.30
N GLU A 65 6.04 5.74 3.34
CA GLU A 65 6.79 6.47 4.36
C GLU A 65 6.31 6.14 5.79
N CYS A 66 5.00 5.99 5.98
CA CYS A 66 4.44 5.63 7.28
C CYS A 66 4.90 4.25 7.77
N VAL A 67 5.06 3.29 6.86
CA VAL A 67 5.57 1.95 7.15
C VAL A 67 7.06 2.02 7.50
N ALA A 68 7.85 2.70 6.68
CA ALA A 68 9.30 2.83 6.87
C ALA A 68 9.68 3.56 8.17
N ARG A 69 8.88 4.57 8.57
CA ARG A 69 9.16 5.40 9.74
C ARG A 69 8.57 4.88 11.04
N CYS A 70 7.75 3.84 11.02
CA CYS A 70 7.15 3.32 12.25
C CYS A 70 8.22 2.61 13.09
N PRO A 71 8.65 3.17 14.25
CA PRO A 71 9.74 2.58 15.04
C PRO A 71 9.35 1.24 15.68
N ARG A 72 8.05 0.95 15.77
CA ARG A 72 7.49 -0.29 16.34
C ARG A 72 7.19 -1.35 15.28
N GLY A 73 7.32 -1.02 13.99
CA GLY A 73 6.94 -1.93 12.90
C GLY A 73 5.46 -2.35 12.94
N VAL A 74 4.58 -1.41 13.29
CA VAL A 74 3.12 -1.62 13.42
C VAL A 74 2.44 -1.73 12.06
N LEU A 75 2.95 -1.02 11.06
CA LEU A 75 2.32 -0.86 9.76
C LEU A 75 2.99 -1.78 8.73
N ARG A 76 2.20 -2.37 7.83
CA ARG A 76 2.68 -3.18 6.70
C ARG A 76 1.88 -2.88 5.44
N PHE A 77 2.47 -3.15 4.27
CA PHE A 77 1.75 -3.07 3.00
C PHE A 77 1.06 -4.37 2.66
N GLU A 78 -0.19 -4.26 2.21
CA GLU A 78 -0.96 -5.36 1.66
C GLU A 78 -1.35 -5.03 0.22
N ARG A 79 -1.18 -6.00 -0.68
CA ARG A 79 -1.55 -5.85 -2.09
C ARG A 79 -3.06 -6.05 -2.21
N THR A 80 -3.71 -5.18 -2.98
CA THR A 80 -5.12 -5.39 -3.33
C THR A 80 -5.23 -5.90 -4.77
N ASN A 81 -6.06 -6.91 -4.96
CA ASN A 81 -6.29 -7.56 -6.26
C ASN A 81 -7.43 -6.87 -7.03
N LEU A 82 -7.61 -5.55 -6.89
CA LEU A 82 -8.73 -4.83 -7.50
C LEU A 82 -8.77 -4.91 -9.04
N PHE A 83 -7.70 -5.35 -9.69
CA PHE A 83 -7.64 -5.58 -11.13
C PHE A 83 -7.69 -7.06 -11.53
N ALA A 84 -7.95 -7.99 -10.60
CA ALA A 84 -8.14 -9.41 -10.90
C ALA A 84 -9.53 -9.72 -11.49
N GLU A 85 -10.43 -8.75 -11.49
CA GLU A 85 -11.82 -8.91 -11.97
C GLU A 85 -12.05 -8.02 -13.21
N GLY A 86 -11.29 -8.31 -14.26
CA GLY A 86 -11.38 -7.62 -15.56
C GLY A 86 -11.27 -8.57 -16.75
N GLU A 87 -11.55 -9.86 -16.58
CA GLU A 87 -11.74 -10.82 -17.67
C GLU A 87 -13.10 -11.52 -17.48
N VAL A 88 -14.15 -10.87 -17.98
CA VAL A 88 -15.42 -11.49 -18.39
C VAL A 88 -15.74 -10.98 -19.78
#